data_AF-A0A7M6W8F9-F1
#
_entry.id   AF-A0A7M6W8F9-F1
#
_cell.length_a   1.000
_cell.length_b   1.000
_cell.length_c   1.000
_cell.angle_alpha   90.00
_cell.angle_beta   90.00
_cell.angle_gamma   90.00
#
_symmetry.space_group_name_H-M   'P 1'
#
loop_
_entity.id
_entity.type
_entity.pdbx_description
1 polymer ?
#
loop_
_entity_poly.entity_id
_entity_poly.type
_entity_poly.pdbx_seq_one_letter_code
_entity_poly.pdbx_strand_id
1 'polypeptide(L)'
;MAKVFVSCVCLLAVIAASHAAYSCPKEDGQYEDPKQCDKFYECIDGLPIEKYCPDGLVFDPLNRKINKCDHVFNVDCGDRLELQPPQPTKKCPRKNGFFAHPDPAVCNIFYNCIDGEAIEITCTTGLHFDEYSGTCVWPDSAGRKGCGVVGKTLSDGFECPKDAGVDSRGLAVDHPKFAHPEDCQKFYVCLNGVTPREQGCSDGTVYNEVQQRCDAPENVPGCEDWYKDDDKKP
;
A
#
# COMPACT_ATOMS: atom_id res chain seq x y z
N MET A 1 -81.59 22.10 17.03
CA MET A 1 -80.51 21.85 16.04
C MET A 1 -79.25 21.53 16.82
N ALA A 2 -78.85 20.25 16.87
CA ALA A 2 -77.69 19.78 17.62
C ALA A 2 -76.45 19.71 16.71
N LYS A 3 -75.33 20.32 17.11
CA LYS A 3 -74.04 20.24 16.41
C LYS A 3 -73.22 19.11 17.03
N VAL A 4 -72.93 18.07 16.25
CA VAL A 4 -72.02 16.98 16.62
C VAL A 4 -70.60 17.39 16.21
N PHE A 5 -69.71 17.53 17.19
CA PHE A 5 -68.27 17.68 16.96
C PHE A 5 -67.64 16.29 16.88
N VAL A 6 -67.20 15.89 15.70
CA VAL A 6 -66.38 14.68 15.50
C VAL A 6 -64.93 15.07 15.73
N SER A 7 -64.38 14.67 16.88
CA SER A 7 -62.95 14.80 17.17
C SER A 7 -62.21 13.63 16.53
N CYS A 8 -61.42 13.92 15.50
CA CYS A 8 -60.60 12.94 14.80
C CYS A 8 -59.26 12.80 15.53
N VAL A 9 -59.13 11.77 16.37
CA VAL A 9 -57.87 11.42 17.04
C VAL A 9 -56.98 10.68 16.04
N CYS A 10 -55.99 11.36 15.47
CA CYS A 10 -54.94 10.73 14.67
C CYS A 10 -53.96 9.99 15.59
N LEU A 11 -54.07 8.66 15.64
CA LEU A 11 -53.08 7.78 16.25
C LEU A 11 -51.81 7.77 15.39
N LEU A 12 -50.77 8.49 15.83
CA LEU A 12 -49.42 8.38 15.29
C LEU A 12 -48.81 7.06 15.78
N ALA A 13 -48.76 6.05 14.92
CA ALA A 13 -48.03 4.83 15.17
C ALA A 13 -46.52 5.12 15.10
N VAL A 14 -45.85 5.09 16.26
CA VAL A 14 -44.40 5.19 16.36
C VAL A 14 -43.83 3.82 15.98
N ILE A 15 -43.34 3.67 14.75
CA ILE A 15 -42.64 2.46 14.31
C ILE A 15 -41.24 2.52 14.94
N ALA A 16 -41.05 1.83 16.06
CA ALA A 16 -39.73 1.59 16.61
C ALA A 16 -38.98 0.64 15.68
N ALA A 17 -37.99 1.15 14.95
CA ALA A 17 -37.07 0.32 14.17
C ALA A 17 -36.23 -0.52 15.14
N SER A 18 -36.60 -1.79 15.31
CA SER A 18 -35.79 -2.76 16.06
C SER A 18 -34.48 -2.98 15.30
N HIS A 19 -33.38 -2.46 15.81
CA HIS A 19 -32.06 -2.96 15.43
C HIS A 19 -32.01 -4.42 15.87
N ALA A 20 -31.85 -5.35 14.93
CA ALA A 20 -31.72 -6.76 15.25
C ALA A 20 -30.50 -6.92 16.17
N ALA A 21 -30.71 -7.42 17.38
CA ALA A 21 -29.64 -7.70 18.32
C ALA A 21 -28.75 -8.82 17.76
N TYR A 22 -27.43 -8.63 17.79
CA TYR A 22 -26.46 -9.65 17.37
C TYR A 22 -26.61 -10.91 18.24
N SER A 23 -26.39 -12.09 17.65
CA SER A 23 -26.48 -13.37 18.36
C SER A 23 -25.14 -14.09 18.28
N CYS A 24 -24.64 -14.50 19.45
CA CYS A 24 -23.36 -15.19 19.57
C CYS A 24 -23.38 -16.58 18.89
N PRO A 25 -22.44 -16.88 17.97
CA PRO A 25 -22.36 -18.21 17.36
C PRO A 25 -22.05 -19.33 18.38
N LYS A 26 -21.29 -19.02 19.43
CA LYS A 26 -21.08 -19.87 20.61
C LYS A 26 -21.03 -18.99 21.87
N GLU A 27 -21.16 -19.62 23.04
CA GLU A 27 -21.15 -18.96 24.34
C GLU A 27 -19.96 -17.99 24.48
N ASP A 28 -18.75 -18.48 24.18
CA ASP A 28 -17.53 -17.69 24.27
C ASP A 28 -16.82 -17.53 22.92
N GLY A 29 -16.12 -16.41 22.74
CA GLY A 29 -15.20 -16.19 21.63
C GLY A 29 -15.31 -14.81 20.99
N GLN A 30 -14.54 -14.58 19.93
CA GLN A 30 -14.60 -13.34 19.14
C GLN A 30 -15.10 -13.65 17.74
N TYR A 31 -16.08 -12.88 17.28
CA TYR A 31 -16.82 -13.15 16.06
C TYR A 31 -17.04 -11.86 15.26
N GLU A 32 -17.01 -11.98 13.93
CA GLU A 32 -17.17 -10.85 13.01
C GLU A 32 -18.58 -10.25 13.03
N ASP A 33 -18.68 -8.92 12.84
CA ASP A 33 -19.96 -8.30 12.51
C ASP A 33 -20.35 -8.62 11.05
N PRO A 34 -21.64 -8.84 10.73
CA PRO A 34 -22.05 -9.24 9.38
C PRO A 34 -21.94 -8.15 8.31
N LYS A 35 -21.68 -6.88 8.66
CA LYS A 35 -21.65 -5.75 7.73
C LYS A 35 -20.39 -4.90 7.82
N GLN A 36 -19.82 -4.78 9.01
CA GLN A 36 -18.73 -3.85 9.29
C GLN A 36 -17.42 -4.61 9.56
N CYS A 37 -16.40 -4.42 8.72
CA CYS A 37 -15.21 -5.27 8.77
C CYS A 37 -14.31 -5.01 9.99
N ASP A 38 -14.31 -3.78 10.49
CA ASP A 38 -13.56 -3.36 11.66
C ASP A 38 -14.35 -3.48 12.97
N LYS A 39 -15.53 -4.10 12.92
CA LYS A 39 -16.37 -4.37 14.08
C LYS A 39 -16.44 -5.87 14.35
N PHE A 40 -16.42 -6.23 15.62
CA PHE A 40 -16.53 -7.61 16.07
C PHE A 40 -17.21 -7.68 17.43
N TYR A 41 -17.62 -8.88 17.82
CA TYR A 41 -18.27 -9.16 19.08
C TYR A 41 -17.41 -10.12 19.90
N GLU A 42 -17.16 -9.74 21.15
CA GLU A 42 -16.64 -10.64 22.17
C GLU A 42 -17.84 -11.23 22.93
N CYS A 43 -18.08 -12.53 22.73
CA CYS A 43 -19.12 -13.28 23.42
C CYS A 43 -18.55 -13.86 24.70
N ILE A 44 -19.28 -13.69 25.80
CA ILE A 44 -18.99 -14.27 27.11
C ILE A 44 -20.32 -14.79 27.66
N ASP A 45 -20.42 -16.09 27.92
CA ASP A 45 -21.67 -16.74 28.36
C ASP A 45 -22.87 -16.38 27.45
N GLY A 46 -22.62 -16.31 26.13
CA GLY A 46 -23.62 -16.04 25.10
C GLY A 46 -24.04 -14.57 24.99
N LEU A 47 -23.46 -13.69 25.81
CA LEU A 47 -23.72 -12.25 25.79
C LEU A 47 -22.74 -11.55 24.85
N PRO A 48 -23.20 -10.91 23.76
CA PRO A 48 -22.33 -10.22 22.82
C PRO A 48 -21.92 -8.85 23.34
N ILE A 49 -20.61 -8.63 23.46
CA ILE A 49 -20.02 -7.33 23.77
C ILE A 49 -19.45 -6.76 22.47
N GLU A 50 -20.00 -5.64 22.03
CA GLU A 50 -19.54 -4.93 20.85
C GLU A 50 -18.12 -4.38 21.03
N LYS A 51 -17.26 -4.60 20.05
CA LYS A 51 -15.88 -4.13 19.98
C LYS A 51 -15.56 -3.62 18.59
N TYR A 52 -14.52 -2.79 18.52
CA TYR A 52 -13.99 -2.25 17.29
C TYR A 52 -12.49 -2.41 17.25
N CYS A 53 -11.95 -2.68 16.07
CA CYS A 53 -10.54 -2.56 15.82
C CYS A 53 -10.09 -1.10 15.89
N PRO A 54 -8.82 -0.83 16.25
CA PRO A 54 -8.26 0.51 16.16
C PRO A 54 -8.48 1.12 14.77
N ASP A 55 -8.76 2.43 14.69
CA ASP A 55 -9.08 3.09 13.41
C ASP A 55 -8.01 2.81 12.35
N GLY A 56 -8.45 2.26 11.21
CA GLY A 56 -7.59 1.86 10.09
C GLY A 56 -7.17 0.38 10.07
N LEU A 57 -7.58 -0.41 11.06
CA LEU A 57 -7.45 -1.88 11.07
C LEU A 57 -8.82 -2.55 11.00
N VAL A 58 -8.84 -3.80 10.56
CA VAL A 58 -10.04 -4.64 10.43
C VAL A 58 -9.89 -5.96 11.18
N PHE A 59 -11.03 -6.59 11.52
CA PHE A 59 -11.03 -7.83 12.30
C PHE A 59 -10.77 -9.05 11.43
N ASP A 60 -9.69 -9.77 11.73
CA ASP A 60 -9.32 -11.07 11.18
C ASP A 60 -9.79 -12.22 12.09
N PRO A 61 -10.86 -12.94 11.75
CA PRO A 61 -11.34 -14.07 12.55
C PRO A 61 -10.32 -15.23 12.62
N LEU A 62 -9.41 -15.35 11.64
CA LEU A 62 -8.44 -16.44 11.51
C LEU A 62 -7.18 -16.21 12.35
N ASN A 63 -6.91 -14.97 12.76
CA ASN A 63 -5.77 -14.64 13.61
C ASN A 63 -5.89 -15.33 14.98
N ARG A 64 -4.85 -16.05 15.40
CA ARG A 64 -4.83 -16.82 16.66
C ARG A 64 -4.34 -16.01 17.86
N LYS A 65 -3.90 -14.76 17.65
CA LYS A 65 -3.47 -13.86 18.73
C LYS A 65 -4.68 -13.24 19.43
N ILE A 66 -4.44 -12.65 20.60
CA ILE A 66 -5.46 -11.93 21.38
C ILE A 66 -5.95 -10.69 20.61
N ASN A 67 -5.03 -9.94 20.00
CA ASN A 67 -5.37 -8.88 19.08
C ASN A 67 -5.55 -9.49 17.68
N LYS A 68 -6.81 -9.54 17.24
CA LYS A 68 -7.22 -10.06 15.93
C LYS A 68 -7.37 -8.96 14.86
N CYS A 69 -6.94 -7.74 15.15
CA CYS A 69 -7.00 -6.65 14.18
C CYS A 69 -5.75 -6.63 13.30
N ASP A 70 -5.94 -6.50 11.99
CA ASP A 70 -4.88 -6.43 10.99
C ASP A 70 -5.22 -5.38 9.92
N HIS A 71 -4.28 -5.08 9.03
CA HIS A 71 -4.50 -4.17 7.92
C HIS A 71 -5.53 -4.73 6.93
N VAL A 72 -6.27 -3.82 6.29
CA VAL A 72 -7.35 -4.15 5.34
C VAL A 72 -6.88 -5.10 4.22
N PHE A 73 -5.66 -4.94 3.72
CA PHE A 73 -5.11 -5.79 2.65
C PHE A 73 -4.69 -7.20 3.11
N ASN A 74 -4.63 -7.47 4.42
CA ASN A 74 -4.32 -8.79 4.98
C ASN A 74 -5.58 -9.61 5.31
N VAL A 75 -6.76 -8.99 5.25
CA VAL A 75 -8.01 -9.59 5.73
C VAL A 75 -9.05 -9.61 4.63
N ASP A 76 -9.64 -10.78 4.39
CA ASP A 76 -10.80 -10.89 3.52
C ASP A 76 -12.07 -10.45 4.27
N CYS A 77 -12.52 -9.24 3.99
CA CYS A 77 -13.75 -8.70 4.54
C CYS A 77 -15.01 -9.30 3.86
N GLY A 78 -14.89 -9.96 2.71
CA GLY A 78 -16.03 -10.37 1.89
C GLY A 78 -16.97 -9.18 1.62
N ASP A 79 -18.26 -9.35 1.95
CA ASP A 79 -19.28 -8.31 1.78
C ASP A 79 -19.37 -7.30 2.95
N ARG A 80 -18.49 -7.42 3.96
CA ARG A 80 -18.43 -6.51 5.12
C ARG A 80 -17.75 -5.20 4.74
N LEU A 81 -18.44 -4.33 4.01
CA LEU A 81 -17.82 -3.11 3.45
C LEU A 81 -17.87 -1.89 4.38
N GLU A 82 -18.63 -1.96 5.47
CA GLU A 82 -18.75 -0.85 6.42
C GLU A 82 -17.48 -0.75 7.29
N LEU A 83 -17.13 0.48 7.70
CA LEU A 83 -16.02 0.80 8.59
C LEU A 83 -16.41 1.93 9.54
N GLN A 84 -15.70 2.06 10.67
CA GLN A 84 -15.80 3.23 11.53
C GLN A 84 -15.47 4.53 10.75
N PRO A 85 -16.06 5.67 11.16
CA PRO A 85 -15.64 6.97 10.67
C PRO A 85 -14.12 7.18 10.86
N PRO A 86 -13.39 7.67 9.84
CA PRO A 86 -11.95 7.87 9.93
C PRO A 86 -11.60 8.94 10.97
N GLN A 87 -10.46 8.78 11.65
CA GLN A 87 -9.89 9.77 12.57
C GLN A 87 -8.58 10.32 11.98
N PRO A 88 -8.65 11.28 11.04
CA PRO A 88 -7.47 11.75 10.33
C PRO A 88 -6.55 12.60 11.20
N THR A 89 -5.24 12.48 10.95
CA THR A 89 -4.20 13.42 11.40
C THR A 89 -3.54 14.08 10.16
N LYS A 90 -2.42 14.81 10.35
CA LYS A 90 -1.79 15.60 9.27
C LYS A 90 -1.45 14.80 8.00
N LYS A 91 -0.86 13.61 8.16
CA LYS A 91 -0.39 12.75 7.06
C LYS A 91 -1.11 11.40 7.02
N CYS A 92 -2.01 11.15 7.97
CA CYS A 92 -2.68 9.87 8.15
C CYS A 92 -4.20 10.06 7.96
N PRO A 93 -4.79 9.62 6.84
CA PRO A 93 -6.24 9.58 6.65
C PRO A 93 -6.99 8.79 7.75
N ARG A 94 -6.36 7.75 8.29
CA ARG A 94 -6.79 7.02 9.50
C ARG A 94 -5.59 6.81 10.42
N LYS A 95 -5.84 6.53 11.70
CA LYS A 95 -4.76 6.36 12.68
C LYS A 95 -3.76 5.26 12.34
N ASN A 96 -4.22 4.17 11.74
CA ASN A 96 -3.37 3.04 11.36
C ASN A 96 -3.50 2.74 9.87
N GLY A 97 -2.40 2.39 9.22
CA GLY A 97 -2.41 1.99 7.82
C GLY A 97 -1.26 2.56 7.02
N PHE A 98 -1.22 2.16 5.75
CA PHE A 98 -0.26 2.66 4.79
C PHE A 98 -0.98 3.53 3.79
N PHE A 99 -0.54 4.77 3.63
CA PHE A 99 -1.24 5.77 2.84
C PHE A 99 -0.28 6.41 1.85
N ALA A 100 -0.73 6.59 0.61
CA ALA A 100 0.09 7.25 -0.38
C ALA A 100 0.39 8.71 -0.02
N HIS A 101 1.43 9.27 -0.62
CA HIS A 101 1.72 10.69 -0.48
C HIS A 101 0.52 11.57 -0.93
N PRO A 102 0.18 12.65 -0.21
CA PRO A 102 -0.94 13.55 -0.53
C PRO A 102 -0.82 14.24 -1.88
N ASP A 103 0.41 14.54 -2.32
CA ASP A 103 0.69 14.99 -3.68
C ASP A 103 0.58 13.80 -4.65
N PRO A 104 -0.37 13.79 -5.59
CA PRO A 104 -0.53 12.70 -6.56
C PRO A 104 0.64 12.56 -7.53
N ALA A 105 1.52 13.56 -7.66
CA ALA A 105 2.73 13.45 -8.46
C ALA A 105 3.85 12.67 -7.75
N VAL A 106 3.76 12.53 -6.43
CA VAL A 106 4.73 11.76 -5.63
C VAL A 106 4.18 10.34 -5.46
N CYS A 107 4.81 9.39 -6.13
CA CYS A 107 4.30 8.01 -6.23
C CYS A 107 5.19 6.97 -5.56
N ASN A 108 6.45 7.32 -5.31
CA ASN A 108 7.43 6.49 -4.64
C ASN A 108 7.52 6.75 -3.13
N ILE A 109 6.77 7.70 -2.57
CA ILE A 109 6.74 7.97 -1.13
C ILE A 109 5.35 7.61 -0.58
N PHE A 110 5.32 6.99 0.59
CA PHE A 110 4.10 6.69 1.34
C PHE A 110 4.33 6.86 2.84
N TYR A 111 3.25 6.85 3.60
CA TYR A 111 3.25 7.00 5.05
C TYR A 111 2.79 5.71 5.70
N ASN A 112 3.61 5.16 6.59
CA ASN A 112 3.17 4.17 7.56
C ASN A 112 2.68 4.91 8.81
N CYS A 113 1.38 4.81 9.07
CA CYS A 113 0.72 5.46 10.19
C CYS A 113 0.49 4.46 11.32
N ILE A 114 0.93 4.84 12.52
CA ILE A 114 0.75 4.06 13.75
C ILE A 114 0.19 5.01 14.81
N ASP A 115 -1.05 4.77 15.26
CA ASP A 115 -1.83 5.65 16.14
C ASP A 115 -1.83 7.15 15.73
N GLY A 116 -1.83 7.40 14.42
CA GLY A 116 -1.87 8.74 13.83
C GLY A 116 -0.51 9.41 13.66
N GLU A 117 0.59 8.76 14.08
CA GLU A 117 1.95 9.20 13.81
C GLU A 117 2.45 8.62 12.48
N ALA A 118 2.84 9.50 11.55
CA ALA A 118 3.29 9.11 10.22
C ALA A 118 4.81 8.94 10.16
N ILE A 119 5.24 7.77 9.69
CA ILE A 119 6.61 7.50 9.27
C ILE A 119 6.65 7.54 7.75
N GLU A 120 7.48 8.42 7.20
CA GLU A 120 7.70 8.53 5.75
C GLU A 120 8.58 7.38 5.27
N ILE A 121 8.15 6.69 4.22
CA ILE A 121 8.88 5.58 3.62
C ILE A 121 8.97 5.81 2.12
N THR A 122 10.19 5.70 1.59
CA THR A 122 10.46 5.76 0.16
C THR A 122 10.57 4.35 -0.39
N CYS A 123 9.77 4.03 -1.40
CA CYS A 123 9.91 2.84 -2.20
C CYS A 123 11.30 2.77 -2.83
N THR A 124 11.81 1.55 -3.04
CA THR A 124 13.01 1.34 -3.85
C THR A 124 12.87 2.03 -5.20
N THR A 125 13.97 2.55 -5.73
CA THR A 125 14.04 3.29 -6.99
C THR A 125 13.20 2.61 -8.09
N GLY A 126 12.36 3.40 -8.78
CA GLY A 126 11.51 2.92 -9.86
C GLY A 126 10.22 2.19 -9.46
N LEU A 127 9.95 1.97 -8.16
CA LEU A 127 8.69 1.41 -7.67
C LEU A 127 7.73 2.50 -7.18
N HIS A 128 6.43 2.25 -7.35
CA HIS A 128 5.35 3.09 -6.85
C HIS A 128 4.60 2.36 -5.73
N PHE A 129 4.19 3.11 -4.72
CA PHE A 129 3.34 2.57 -3.65
C PHE A 129 1.94 2.28 -4.20
N ASP A 130 1.49 1.03 -4.00
CA ASP A 130 0.10 0.61 -4.19
C ASP A 130 -0.59 0.50 -2.82
N GLU A 131 -1.60 1.34 -2.60
CA GLU A 131 -2.36 1.38 -1.36
C GLU A 131 -3.26 0.14 -1.20
N TYR A 132 -3.63 -0.51 -2.31
CA TYR A 132 -4.47 -1.70 -2.26
C TYR A 132 -3.70 -2.92 -1.74
N SER A 133 -2.46 -3.14 -2.21
CA SER A 133 -1.59 -4.20 -1.70
C SER A 133 -0.85 -3.83 -0.42
N GLY A 134 -0.74 -2.52 -0.11
CA GLY A 134 0.11 -2.02 0.95
C GLY A 134 1.61 -2.14 0.67
N THR A 135 2.00 -2.28 -0.61
CA THR A 135 3.40 -2.54 -1.01
C THR A 135 3.87 -1.67 -2.17
N CYS A 136 5.19 -1.56 -2.34
CA CYS A 136 5.78 -0.92 -3.50
C CYS A 136 5.79 -1.91 -4.68
N VAL A 137 5.14 -1.55 -5.78
CA VAL A 137 4.99 -2.36 -6.98
C VAL A 137 5.47 -1.57 -8.20
N TRP A 138 5.50 -2.22 -9.37
CA TRP A 138 5.83 -1.53 -10.62
C TRP A 138 4.79 -0.44 -10.94
N PRO A 139 5.20 0.67 -11.58
CA PRO A 139 4.30 1.77 -11.92
C PRO A 139 3.03 1.35 -12.67
N ASP A 140 3.15 0.37 -13.57
CA ASP A 140 2.03 -0.13 -14.38
C ASP A 140 1.02 -0.93 -13.53
N SER A 141 1.50 -1.57 -12.46
CA SER A 141 0.67 -2.31 -11.50
C SER A 141 0.03 -1.39 -10.46
N ALA A 142 0.74 -0.35 -10.01
CA ALA A 142 0.25 0.57 -8.99
C ALA A 142 -0.96 1.40 -9.46
N GLY A 143 -1.11 1.62 -10.79
CA GLY A 143 -2.23 2.38 -11.35
C GLY A 143 -2.32 3.84 -10.87
N ARG A 144 -1.26 4.36 -10.26
CA ARG A 144 -1.18 5.72 -9.72
C ARG A 144 -1.19 6.74 -10.86
N LYS A 145 -2.06 7.74 -10.77
CA LYS A 145 -2.16 8.85 -11.73
C LYS A 145 -1.30 10.01 -11.24
N GLY A 146 -0.73 10.78 -12.17
CA GLY A 146 0.08 11.96 -11.84
C GLY A 146 1.60 11.69 -11.75
N CYS A 147 2.02 10.43 -11.81
CA CYS A 147 3.42 10.01 -11.64
C CYS A 147 4.32 10.19 -12.88
N GLY A 148 3.93 11.03 -13.83
CA GLY A 148 4.52 11.05 -15.17
C GLY A 148 4.08 9.85 -16.04
N VAL A 149 4.52 9.85 -17.30
CA VAL A 149 4.22 8.79 -18.26
C VAL A 149 5.28 7.70 -18.13
N VAL A 150 4.87 6.43 -18.02
CA VAL A 150 5.79 5.31 -18.27
C VAL A 150 6.11 5.33 -19.76
N GLY A 151 7.19 6.06 -20.09
CA GLY A 151 7.64 6.27 -21.45
C GLY A 151 8.66 5.21 -21.87
N LYS A 152 8.98 5.22 -23.17
CA LYS A 152 10.16 4.53 -23.70
C LYS A 152 11.47 5.26 -23.34
N THR A 153 11.35 6.42 -22.69
CA THR A 153 12.42 7.37 -22.41
C THR A 153 12.28 7.82 -20.96
N LEU A 154 13.35 7.71 -20.18
CA LEU A 154 13.44 8.22 -18.81
C LEU A 154 13.67 9.74 -18.78
N SER A 155 13.59 10.35 -17.60
CA SER A 155 13.75 11.80 -17.41
C SER A 155 15.14 12.31 -17.80
N ASP A 156 16.15 11.47 -17.71
CA ASP A 156 17.54 11.71 -18.14
C ASP A 156 17.76 11.45 -19.65
N GLY A 157 16.71 11.02 -20.37
CA GLY A 157 16.77 10.70 -21.79
C GLY A 157 17.14 9.26 -22.12
N PHE A 158 17.35 8.38 -21.13
CA PHE A 158 17.70 6.99 -21.39
C PHE A 158 16.55 6.24 -22.09
N GLU A 159 16.88 5.53 -23.18
CA GLU A 159 16.00 4.59 -23.87
C GLU A 159 16.64 3.21 -23.93
N CYS A 160 15.82 2.16 -23.88
CA CYS A 160 16.32 0.80 -24.01
C CYS A 160 16.98 0.57 -25.38
N PRO A 161 18.24 0.07 -25.40
CA PRO A 161 18.88 -0.25 -26.67
C PRO A 161 18.10 -1.31 -27.43
N LYS A 162 17.92 -1.13 -28.74
CA LYS A 162 17.10 -2.03 -29.57
C LYS A 162 17.64 -3.47 -29.65
N ASP A 163 18.95 -3.62 -29.48
CA ASP A 163 19.65 -4.91 -29.54
C ASP A 163 19.96 -5.47 -28.13
N ALA A 164 19.46 -4.83 -27.07
CA ALA A 164 19.71 -5.18 -25.67
C ALA A 164 19.24 -6.58 -25.29
N GLY A 165 18.30 -7.15 -26.04
CA GLY A 165 17.59 -8.36 -25.67
C GLY A 165 18.32 -9.66 -25.99
N VAL A 166 19.60 -9.66 -26.38
CA VAL A 166 20.30 -10.90 -26.79
C VAL A 166 21.71 -10.96 -26.19
N ASP A 167 22.03 -12.05 -25.49
CA ASP A 167 23.37 -12.28 -24.91
C ASP A 167 24.40 -12.72 -25.98
N SER A 168 25.66 -12.87 -25.56
CA SER A 168 26.76 -13.33 -26.42
C SER A 168 26.58 -14.74 -27.02
N ARG A 169 25.57 -15.50 -26.57
CA ARG A 169 25.19 -16.83 -27.05
C ARG A 169 23.95 -16.79 -27.93
N GLY A 170 23.41 -15.62 -28.25
CA GLY A 170 22.20 -15.49 -29.04
C GLY A 170 20.91 -15.74 -28.24
N LEU A 171 20.98 -15.83 -26.91
CA LEU A 171 19.82 -16.08 -26.07
C LEU A 171 19.13 -14.78 -25.68
N ALA A 172 17.79 -14.81 -25.68
CA ALA A 172 17.01 -13.66 -25.26
C ALA A 172 17.28 -13.34 -23.78
N VAL A 173 17.62 -12.09 -23.48
CA VAL A 173 17.70 -11.56 -22.12
C VAL A 173 16.42 -10.78 -21.88
N ASP A 174 15.57 -11.27 -20.97
CA ASP A 174 14.27 -10.66 -20.74
C ASP A 174 14.38 -9.24 -20.16
N HIS A 175 15.36 -8.99 -19.28
CA HIS A 175 15.54 -7.72 -18.57
C HIS A 175 17.01 -7.28 -18.58
N PRO A 176 17.54 -6.84 -19.74
CA PRO A 176 18.92 -6.39 -19.84
C PRO A 176 19.13 -5.13 -19.00
N LYS A 177 20.34 -5.02 -18.45
CA LYS A 177 20.69 -4.00 -17.48
C LYS A 177 21.94 -3.23 -17.95
N PHE A 178 21.95 -1.93 -17.67
CA PHE A 178 22.95 -0.97 -18.17
C PHE A 178 23.42 -0.07 -17.04
N ALA A 179 24.70 0.25 -16.96
CA ALA A 179 25.19 1.19 -15.97
C ALA A 179 24.60 2.59 -16.19
N HIS A 180 24.35 3.32 -15.10
CA HIS A 180 23.99 4.73 -15.19
C HIS A 180 25.25 5.57 -15.48
N PRO A 181 25.22 6.50 -16.46
CA PRO A 181 26.43 7.18 -16.94
C PRO A 181 27.06 8.14 -15.92
N GLU A 182 26.27 8.65 -14.98
CA GLU A 182 26.70 9.69 -14.02
C GLU A 182 26.64 9.24 -12.56
N ASP A 183 26.13 8.05 -12.27
CA ASP A 183 25.86 7.60 -10.91
C ASP A 183 26.18 6.11 -10.77
N CYS A 184 27.31 5.80 -10.13
CA CYS A 184 27.77 4.42 -10.00
C CYS A 184 26.84 3.56 -9.13
N GLN A 185 26.05 4.14 -8.23
CA GLN A 185 25.07 3.38 -7.44
C GLN A 185 23.85 2.99 -8.27
N LYS A 186 23.57 3.71 -9.36
CA LYS A 186 22.39 3.50 -10.21
C LYS A 186 22.68 2.67 -11.45
N PHE A 187 21.60 2.08 -11.97
CA PHE A 187 21.61 1.36 -13.24
C PHE A 187 20.21 1.34 -13.85
N TYR A 188 20.12 1.09 -15.15
CA TYR A 188 18.86 0.91 -15.84
C TYR A 188 18.54 -0.56 -16.03
N VAL A 189 17.24 -0.88 -15.98
CA VAL A 189 16.68 -2.17 -16.32
C VAL A 189 15.66 -1.97 -17.43
N CYS A 190 15.80 -2.73 -18.51
CA CYS A 190 14.87 -2.69 -19.63
C CYS A 190 13.89 -3.85 -19.54
N LEU A 191 12.71 -3.62 -18.97
CA LEU A 191 11.67 -4.65 -18.88
C LEU A 191 11.23 -5.08 -20.27
N ASN A 192 11.31 -6.37 -20.55
CA ASN A 192 11.09 -7.01 -21.85
C ASN A 192 11.87 -6.32 -22.99
N GLY A 193 13.03 -5.73 -22.69
CA GLY A 193 13.87 -5.01 -23.63
C GLY A 193 13.32 -3.66 -24.13
N VAL A 194 12.18 -3.17 -23.63
CA VAL A 194 11.50 -1.99 -24.20
C VAL A 194 11.16 -0.90 -23.20
N THR A 195 10.90 -1.24 -21.95
CA THR A 195 10.46 -0.27 -20.94
C THR A 195 11.60 0.00 -19.97
N PRO A 196 12.28 1.16 -20.04
CA PRO A 196 13.38 1.48 -19.16
C PRO A 196 12.87 1.77 -17.75
N ARG A 197 13.65 1.33 -16.75
CA ARG A 197 13.44 1.60 -15.33
C ARG A 197 14.79 1.92 -14.70
N GLU A 198 14.91 3.05 -14.01
CA GLU A 198 16.07 3.31 -13.15
C GLU A 198 15.96 2.46 -11.87
N GLN A 199 17.06 1.89 -11.43
CA GLN A 199 17.22 1.11 -10.20
C GLN A 199 18.51 1.54 -9.49
N GLY A 200 18.65 1.15 -8.23
CA GLY A 200 19.82 1.45 -7.42
C GLY A 200 20.34 0.23 -6.68
N CYS A 201 21.64 0.21 -6.45
CA CYS A 201 22.32 -0.73 -5.56
C CYS A 201 22.14 -0.30 -4.09
N SER A 202 22.24 -1.26 -3.17
CA SER A 202 22.25 -0.97 -1.73
C SER A 202 23.38 -0.01 -1.39
N ASP A 203 23.19 0.79 -0.35
CA ASP A 203 24.20 1.73 0.14
C ASP A 203 25.54 1.02 0.39
N GLY A 204 26.63 1.65 -0.06
CA GLY A 204 27.99 1.09 -0.06
C GLY A 204 28.34 0.17 -1.23
N THR A 205 27.43 -0.08 -2.17
CA THR A 205 27.71 -0.88 -3.39
C THR A 205 27.40 -0.09 -4.67
N VAL A 206 28.01 -0.51 -5.79
CA VAL A 206 27.86 0.12 -7.11
C VAL A 206 27.54 -0.92 -8.18
N TYR A 207 26.95 -0.51 -9.29
CA TYR A 207 26.55 -1.45 -10.34
C TYR A 207 27.75 -1.89 -11.21
N ASN A 208 28.01 -3.20 -11.24
CA ASN A 208 29.01 -3.81 -12.11
C ASN A 208 28.33 -4.36 -13.38
N GLU A 209 28.46 -3.64 -14.49
CA GLU A 209 27.85 -4.04 -15.77
C GLU A 209 28.48 -5.31 -16.36
N VAL A 210 29.77 -5.58 -16.09
CA VAL A 210 30.44 -6.81 -16.56
C VAL A 210 29.87 -8.04 -15.86
N GLN A 211 29.62 -7.94 -14.56
CA GLN A 211 29.03 -9.02 -13.76
C GLN A 211 27.49 -9.00 -13.74
N GLN A 212 26.87 -7.96 -14.30
CA GLN A 212 25.43 -7.72 -14.32
C GLN A 212 24.77 -7.69 -12.91
N ARG A 213 25.49 -7.19 -11.90
CA ARG A 213 25.07 -7.13 -10.49
C ARG A 213 25.73 -6.00 -9.72
N CYS A 214 25.20 -5.67 -8.55
CA CYS A 214 25.88 -4.77 -7.60
C CYS A 214 27.11 -5.46 -7.02
N ASP A 215 28.21 -4.72 -6.92
CA ASP A 215 29.51 -5.18 -6.42
C ASP A 215 30.16 -4.07 -5.58
N ALA A 216 31.26 -4.39 -4.91
CA ALA A 216 32.04 -3.41 -4.18
C ALA A 216 32.66 -2.38 -5.15
N PRO A 217 32.76 -1.08 -4.76
CA PRO A 217 33.34 -0.02 -5.58
C PRO A 217 34.69 -0.37 -6.23
N GLU A 218 35.58 -1.01 -5.48
CA GLU A 218 36.91 -1.43 -5.94
C GLU A 218 36.90 -2.46 -7.09
N ASN A 219 35.77 -3.15 -7.31
CA ASN A 219 35.61 -4.15 -8.37
C ASN A 219 35.00 -3.55 -9.65
N VAL A 220 34.66 -2.26 -9.64
CA VAL A 220 34.01 -1.57 -10.76
C VAL A 220 34.90 -0.45 -11.28
N PRO A 221 35.55 -0.65 -12.45
CA PRO A 221 36.43 0.36 -13.03
C PRO A 221 35.74 1.72 -13.19
N GLY A 222 36.33 2.77 -12.64
CA GLY A 222 35.80 4.14 -12.68
C GLY A 222 34.87 4.51 -11.52
N CYS A 223 34.54 3.56 -10.64
CA CYS A 223 33.67 3.77 -9.48
C CYS A 223 34.38 3.51 -8.14
N GLU A 224 35.70 3.30 -8.13
CA GLU A 224 36.49 2.84 -6.97
C GLU A 224 36.44 3.80 -5.77
N ASP A 225 36.23 5.07 -6.05
CA ASP A 225 36.19 6.15 -5.06
C ASP A 225 34.78 6.73 -4.86
N TRP A 226 33.73 6.10 -5.42
CA TRP A 226 32.35 6.62 -5.42
C TRP A 226 31.83 7.04 -4.03
N TYR A 227 32.11 6.24 -3.00
CA TYR A 227 31.71 6.54 -1.61
C TYR A 227 32.78 7.27 -0.78
N LYS A 228 33.96 7.55 -1.35
CA LYS A 228 35.06 8.26 -0.67
C LYS A 228 34.98 9.77 -0.88
N ASP A 229 34.34 10.20 -1.97
CA ASP A 229 34.06 11.60 -2.25
C ASP A 229 32.74 12.01 -1.58
N ASP A 230 32.82 12.76 -0.48
CA ASP A 230 31.61 13.28 0.22
C ASP A 230 30.77 14.20 -0.68
N ASP A 231 31.37 14.81 -1.71
CA ASP A 231 30.72 15.73 -2.65
C ASP A 231 29.86 15.05 -3.73
N LYS A 232 29.91 13.70 -3.85
CA LYS A 232 29.15 12.91 -4.82
C LYS A 232 28.09 12.01 -4.19
N LYS A 233 27.90 12.09 -2.87
CA LYS A 233 26.83 11.38 -2.18
C LYS A 233 25.48 11.99 -2.59
N PRO A 234 24.54 11.21 -3.13
CA PRO A 234 23.18 11.68 -3.43
C PRO A 234 22.40 12.08 -2.16
#